data_AF-A0AAU8GWC7-F1
#
_entry.id   AF-A0AAU8GWC7-F1
#
_cell.length_a   1.000
_cell.length_b   1.000
_cell.length_c   1.000
_cell.angle_alpha   90.00
_cell.angle_beta   90.00
_cell.angle_gamma   90.00
#
_symmetry.space_group_name_H-M   'P 1'
#
loop_
_entity.id
_entity.type
_entity.pdbx_description
1 polymer ?
#
loop_
_entity_poly.entity_id
_entity_poly.type
_entity_poly.pdbx_seq_one_letter_code
_entity_poly.pdbx_strand_id
1 'polypeptide(L)'
;MTKSDFDKDQMKQIRLGFEYGLSVEQVKIYAKPEFDILQMEQIRLGFQNGLSMEQVLFYAKPEFNAWQMHQIKLGFRNSLSIEQVKIFAEPNFTLDQMEQIRKGFEDGLTMEQVLLYTKPEFDSNQMVEIRSGFKYKLSMEQVKLYAKFDFNHKQMEQIKNFLVENKGKSIDKLYKQIKNKTDKTKEEHLFMKAYELHIKEKMCKKIVENIEQTLPKRPKIKMKL
;
A
#
# COMPACT_ATOMS: atom_id res chain seq x y z
N MET A 1 22.58 44.19 -6.17
CA MET A 1 21.77 43.39 -5.24
C MET A 1 21.18 42.25 -6.04
N THR A 2 21.65 41.03 -5.82
CA THR A 2 21.12 39.84 -6.48
C THR A 2 19.69 39.63 -6.00
N LYS A 3 18.75 39.48 -6.94
CA LYS A 3 17.37 39.07 -6.67
C LYS A 3 17.46 37.72 -5.95
N SER A 4 16.86 37.61 -4.77
CA SER A 4 16.82 36.33 -4.07
C SER A 4 16.09 35.32 -4.96
N ASP A 5 16.66 34.15 -5.15
CA ASP A 5 16.04 33.04 -5.90
C ASP A 5 14.83 32.45 -5.14
N PHE A 6 14.54 32.94 -3.94
CA PHE A 6 13.44 32.51 -3.08
C PHE A 6 12.39 33.60 -2.93
N ASP A 7 11.12 33.20 -2.92
CA ASP A 7 10.03 34.09 -2.52
C ASP A 7 10.00 34.31 -0.99
N LYS A 8 9.11 35.19 -0.52
CA LYS A 8 9.00 35.52 0.90
C LYS A 8 8.60 34.33 1.77
N ASP A 9 7.80 33.42 1.24
CA ASP A 9 7.29 32.26 1.96
C ASP A 9 8.33 31.12 2.01
N GLN A 10 9.11 30.93 0.94
CA GLN A 10 10.28 30.05 0.95
C GLN A 10 11.35 30.57 1.94
N MET A 11 11.62 31.88 1.94
CA MET A 11 12.51 32.51 2.93
C MET A 11 12.00 32.34 4.37
N LYS A 12 10.69 32.36 4.57
CA LYS A 12 10.08 32.06 5.87
C LYS A 12 10.37 30.62 6.31
N GLN A 13 10.23 29.62 5.43
CA GLN A 13 10.56 28.24 5.77
C GLN A 13 12.03 28.07 6.18
N ILE A 14 12.95 28.72 5.46
CA ILE A 14 14.40 28.71 5.78
C ILE A 14 14.65 29.29 7.18
N ARG A 15 14.06 30.45 7.49
CA ARG A 15 14.17 31.09 8.81
C ARG A 15 13.61 30.20 9.92
N LEU A 16 12.42 29.63 9.71
CA LEU A 16 11.81 28.69 10.66
C LEU A 16 12.74 27.50 10.93
N GLY A 17 13.43 26.97 9.91
CA GLY A 17 14.43 25.92 10.13
C GLY A 17 15.46 26.27 11.20
N PHE A 18 16.11 27.43 11.08
CA PHE A 18 17.09 27.90 12.06
C PHE A 18 16.46 28.25 13.42
N GLU A 19 15.27 28.86 13.43
CA GLU A 19 14.55 29.18 14.68
C GLU A 19 14.22 27.93 15.51
N TYR A 20 13.92 26.82 14.83
CA TYR A 20 13.69 25.51 15.46
C TYR A 20 14.98 24.68 15.62
N GLY A 21 16.16 25.30 15.47
CA GLY A 21 17.45 24.68 15.77
C GLY A 21 17.97 23.67 14.75
N LEU A 22 17.46 23.68 13.51
CA LEU A 22 18.03 22.84 12.45
C LEU A 22 19.43 23.34 12.07
N SER A 23 20.33 22.39 11.78
CA SER A 23 21.68 22.72 11.31
C SER A 23 21.67 23.31 9.90
N VAL A 24 22.75 23.99 9.53
CA VAL A 24 22.93 24.51 8.16
C VAL A 24 22.80 23.39 7.11
N GLU A 25 23.31 22.21 7.42
CA GLU A 25 23.32 21.01 6.59
C GLU A 25 21.90 20.46 6.39
N GLN A 26 21.07 20.48 7.43
CA GLN A 26 19.65 20.13 7.33
C GLN A 26 18.87 21.17 6.53
N VAL A 27 19.12 22.46 6.75
CA VAL A 27 18.45 23.54 6.02
C VAL A 27 18.77 23.51 4.53
N LYS A 28 20.02 23.22 4.14
CA LYS A 28 20.44 23.06 2.74
C LYS A 28 19.68 21.98 1.97
N ILE A 29 19.07 21.00 2.65
CA ILE A 29 18.28 19.97 1.97
C ILE A 29 17.04 20.55 1.30
N TYR A 30 16.34 21.49 1.97
CA TYR A 30 15.09 22.05 1.45
C TYR A 30 15.19 23.51 1.01
N ALA A 31 16.25 24.24 1.37
CA ALA A 31 16.53 25.58 0.88
C ALA A 31 16.97 25.56 -0.59
N LYS A 32 16.06 25.11 -1.48
CA LYS A 32 16.28 25.02 -2.92
C LYS A 32 15.05 25.53 -3.68
N PRO A 33 15.21 26.37 -4.72
CA PRO A 33 14.07 27.00 -5.41
C PRO A 33 13.11 26.01 -6.07
N GLU A 34 13.56 24.79 -6.39
CA GLU A 34 12.72 23.75 -6.98
C GLU A 34 11.67 23.17 -6.02
N PHE A 35 11.77 23.43 -4.71
CA PHE A 35 10.75 23.06 -3.75
C PHE A 35 9.74 24.20 -3.55
N ASP A 36 8.47 23.89 -3.68
CA ASP A 36 7.41 24.80 -3.24
C ASP A 36 7.39 24.94 -1.71
N ILE A 37 6.65 25.93 -1.23
CA ILE A 37 6.55 26.27 0.20
C ILE A 37 6.05 25.10 1.07
N LEU A 38 5.19 24.23 0.53
CA LEU A 38 4.60 23.10 1.23
C LEU A 38 5.56 21.91 1.27
N GLN A 39 6.32 21.68 0.20
CA GLN A 39 7.41 20.70 0.15
C GLN A 39 8.52 21.08 1.14
N MET A 40 8.96 22.35 1.14
CA MET A 40 9.92 22.88 2.11
C MET A 40 9.44 22.67 3.54
N GLU A 41 8.15 22.95 3.80
CA GLU A 41 7.54 22.69 5.10
C GLU A 41 7.59 21.21 5.49
N GLN A 42 7.24 20.27 4.60
CA GLN A 42 7.28 18.85 4.93
C GLN A 42 8.69 18.37 5.27
N ILE A 43 9.71 18.79 4.50
CA ILE A 43 11.11 18.44 4.74
C ILE A 43 11.60 19.03 6.06
N ARG A 44 11.33 20.31 6.32
CA ARG A 44 11.64 20.98 7.60
C ARG A 44 10.99 20.24 8.77
N LEU A 45 9.70 19.94 8.68
CA LEU A 45 8.96 19.20 9.71
C LEU A 45 9.52 17.79 9.90
N GLY A 46 10.05 17.14 8.86
CA GLY A 46 10.75 15.87 8.99
C GLY A 46 11.90 15.94 9.99
N PHE A 47 12.82 16.88 9.80
CA PHE A 47 13.94 17.08 10.72
C PHE A 47 13.49 17.49 12.13
N GLN A 48 12.50 18.38 12.25
CA GLN A 48 11.97 18.80 13.55
C GLN A 48 11.31 17.67 14.34
N ASN A 49 10.77 16.67 13.64
CA ASN A 49 10.23 15.45 14.25
C ASN A 49 11.30 14.37 14.51
N GLY A 50 12.59 14.72 14.37
CA GLY A 50 13.70 13.82 14.66
C GLY A 50 13.98 12.77 13.59
N LEU A 51 13.44 12.92 12.37
CA LEU A 51 13.79 12.02 11.27
C LEU A 51 15.27 12.18 10.91
N SER A 52 15.91 11.04 10.60
CA SER A 52 17.33 11.03 10.22
C SER A 52 17.55 11.69 8.86
N MET A 53 18.80 12.05 8.57
CA MET A 53 19.19 12.57 7.25
C MET A 53 18.78 11.61 6.13
N GLU A 54 19.00 10.30 6.32
CA GLU A 54 18.63 9.27 5.35
C GLU A 54 17.12 9.23 5.09
N GLN A 55 16.31 9.27 6.16
CA GLN A 55 14.85 9.27 6.05
C GLN A 55 14.33 10.53 5.36
N VAL A 56 14.90 11.70 5.65
CA VAL A 56 14.48 12.95 5.01
C VAL A 56 14.90 13.00 3.54
N LEU A 57 16.14 12.61 3.21
CA LEU A 57 16.62 12.53 1.83
C LEU A 57 15.82 11.57 0.95
N PHE A 58 15.20 10.55 1.55
CA PHE A 58 14.35 9.62 0.82
C PHE A 58 13.20 10.33 0.08
N TYR A 59 12.54 11.30 0.73
CA TYR A 59 11.37 11.99 0.19
C TYR A 59 11.61 13.47 -0.16
N ALA A 60 12.74 14.06 0.23
CA ALA A 60 13.13 15.41 -0.15
C ALA A 60 13.55 15.47 -1.64
N LYS A 61 12.61 15.17 -2.53
CA LYS A 61 12.79 15.14 -3.98
C LYS A 61 11.64 15.87 -4.67
N PRO A 62 11.90 16.77 -5.63
CA PRO A 62 10.86 17.62 -6.23
C PRO A 62 9.74 16.85 -6.92
N GLU A 63 9.99 15.61 -7.35
CA GLU A 63 8.98 14.73 -7.96
C GLU A 63 7.85 14.32 -6.99
N PHE A 64 8.07 14.40 -5.68
CA PHE A 64 7.03 14.18 -4.69
C PHE A 64 6.33 15.50 -4.36
N ASN A 65 5.02 15.57 -4.59
CA ASN A 65 4.26 16.72 -4.10
C ASN A 65 4.20 16.71 -2.54
N ALA A 66 3.81 17.83 -1.95
CA ALA A 66 3.76 17.97 -0.50
C ALA A 66 2.86 16.92 0.21
N TRP A 67 1.80 16.44 -0.44
CA TRP A 67 0.92 15.41 0.12
C TRP A 67 1.58 14.02 0.12
N GLN A 68 2.33 13.68 -0.93
CA GLN A 68 3.12 12.45 -0.98
C GLN A 68 4.25 12.49 0.08
N MET A 69 4.96 13.62 0.17
CA MET A 69 5.96 13.83 1.22
C MET A 69 5.35 13.70 2.62
N HIS A 70 4.12 14.19 2.81
CA HIS A 70 3.39 14.07 4.08
C HIS A 70 3.15 12.60 4.46
N GLN A 71 2.66 11.76 3.54
CA GLN A 71 2.45 10.33 3.82
C GLN A 71 3.76 9.60 4.12
N ILE A 72 4.83 9.87 3.36
CA ILE A 72 6.14 9.27 3.59
C ILE A 72 6.70 9.68 4.96
N LYS A 73 6.63 10.97 5.29
CA LYS A 73 7.01 11.52 6.60
C LYS A 73 6.23 10.84 7.74
N LEU A 74 4.92 10.66 7.59
CA LEU A 74 4.11 9.96 8.59
C LEU A 74 4.57 8.50 8.77
N GLY A 75 4.87 7.79 7.68
CA GLY A 75 5.40 6.43 7.77
C GLY A 75 6.69 6.36 8.59
N PHE A 76 7.67 7.22 8.30
CA PHE A 76 8.90 7.27 9.10
C PHE A 76 8.66 7.69 10.56
N ARG A 77 7.75 8.64 10.82
CA ARG A 77 7.39 9.04 12.20
C ARG A 77 6.76 7.89 12.98
N ASN A 78 6.03 7.02 12.31
CA ASN A 78 5.43 5.82 12.90
C ASN A 78 6.37 4.60 12.81
N SER A 79 7.68 4.85 12.73
CA SER A 79 8.74 3.84 12.78
C SER A 79 8.69 2.80 11.67
N LEU A 80 8.05 3.10 10.53
CA LEU A 80 8.14 2.25 9.35
C LEU A 80 9.57 2.28 8.79
N SER A 81 10.06 1.12 8.38
CA SER A 81 11.37 0.99 7.75
C SER A 81 11.38 1.59 6.35
N ILE A 82 12.56 1.90 5.82
CA ILE A 82 12.72 2.36 4.42
C ILE A 82 12.11 1.36 3.44
N GLU A 83 12.27 0.05 3.67
CA GLU A 83 11.70 -0.98 2.80
C GLU A 83 10.17 -0.97 2.81
N GLN A 84 9.52 -0.70 3.95
CA GLN A 84 8.07 -0.54 4.01
C GLN A 84 7.62 0.76 3.34
N VAL A 85 8.36 1.84 3.54
CA VAL A 85 8.06 3.15 2.93
C VAL A 85 8.14 3.08 1.40
N LYS A 86 9.13 2.39 0.84
CA LYS A 86 9.26 2.18 -0.62
C LYS A 86 8.00 1.62 -1.25
N ILE A 87 7.27 0.74 -0.54
CA ILE A 87 6.06 0.10 -1.09
C ILE A 87 4.97 1.12 -1.42
N PHE A 88 4.81 2.18 -0.62
CA PHE A 88 3.76 3.18 -0.86
C PHE A 88 4.30 4.51 -1.39
N ALA A 89 5.61 4.74 -1.35
CA ALA A 89 6.26 5.92 -1.93
C ALA A 89 6.39 5.83 -3.47
N GLU A 90 5.46 5.16 -4.14
CA GLU A 90 5.41 5.04 -5.59
C GLU A 90 4.55 6.17 -6.17
N PRO A 91 5.03 6.91 -7.19
CA PRO A 91 4.31 8.06 -7.75
C PRO A 91 2.92 7.72 -8.32
N ASN A 92 2.68 6.46 -8.68
CA ASN A 92 1.44 6.01 -9.30
C ASN A 92 0.31 5.73 -8.29
N PHE A 93 0.59 5.71 -6.99
CA PHE A 93 -0.47 5.62 -5.99
C PHE A 93 -1.12 6.98 -5.76
N THR A 94 -2.45 6.99 -5.66
CA THR A 94 -3.18 8.15 -5.15
C THR A 94 -2.87 8.37 -3.67
N LEU A 95 -3.14 9.58 -3.17
CA LEU A 95 -2.97 9.91 -1.75
C LEU A 95 -3.69 8.90 -0.84
N ASP A 96 -4.92 8.52 -1.20
CA ASP A 96 -5.73 7.59 -0.43
C ASP A 96 -5.16 6.16 -0.47
N GLN A 97 -4.61 5.72 -1.60
CA GLN A 97 -3.93 4.43 -1.70
C GLN A 97 -2.66 4.40 -0.85
N MET A 98 -1.82 5.46 -0.91
CA MET A 98 -0.65 5.59 -0.05
C MET A 98 -1.04 5.51 1.44
N GLU A 99 -2.13 6.19 1.82
CA GLU A 99 -2.63 6.16 3.17
C GLU A 99 -3.06 4.76 3.61
N GLN A 100 -3.77 3.99 2.77
CA GLN A 100 -4.18 2.62 3.12
C GLN A 100 -2.98 1.69 3.28
N ILE A 101 -1.99 1.78 2.40
CA ILE A 101 -0.77 0.95 2.47
C ILE A 101 0.03 1.30 3.73
N ARG A 102 0.22 2.60 4.01
CA ARG A 102 0.86 3.09 5.24
C ARG A 102 0.14 2.58 6.49
N LYS A 103 -1.19 2.77 6.57
CA LYS A 103 -2.01 2.28 7.69
C LYS A 103 -1.92 0.77 7.86
N GLY A 104 -1.78 0.01 6.77
CA GLY A 104 -1.55 -1.43 6.83
C GLY A 104 -0.29 -1.79 7.61
N PHE A 105 0.84 -1.16 7.30
CA PHE A 105 2.07 -1.40 8.05
C PHE A 105 1.98 -0.91 9.50
N GLU A 106 1.35 0.25 9.74
CA GLU A 106 1.13 0.78 11.09
C GLU A 106 0.22 -0.11 11.95
N ASP A 107 -0.78 -0.76 11.33
CA ASP A 107 -1.64 -1.77 11.95
C ASP A 107 -0.90 -3.12 12.18
N GLY A 108 0.40 -3.20 11.83
CA GLY A 108 1.25 -4.37 12.03
C GLY A 108 1.09 -5.47 10.97
N LEU A 109 0.56 -5.15 9.79
CA LEU A 109 0.47 -6.12 8.69
C LEU A 109 1.86 -6.46 8.14
N THR A 110 2.04 -7.72 7.75
CA THR A 110 3.29 -8.18 7.14
C THR A 110 3.42 -7.66 5.71
N MET A 111 4.64 -7.68 5.17
CA MET A 111 4.89 -7.38 3.76
C MET A 111 3.99 -8.21 2.83
N GLU A 112 3.84 -9.51 3.09
CA GLU A 112 3.00 -10.38 2.26
C GLU A 112 1.52 -9.95 2.27
N GLN A 113 1.00 -9.54 3.43
CA GLN A 113 -0.37 -9.06 3.58
C GLN A 113 -0.59 -7.72 2.88
N VAL A 114 0.38 -6.81 2.99
CA VAL A 114 0.31 -5.51 2.33
C VAL A 114 0.39 -5.64 0.81
N LEU A 115 1.34 -6.43 0.29
CA LEU A 115 1.50 -6.67 -1.14
C LEU A 115 0.29 -7.33 -1.81
N LEU A 116 -0.63 -7.92 -1.02
CA LEU A 116 -1.88 -8.46 -1.56
C LEU A 116 -2.74 -7.37 -2.21
N TYR A 117 -2.79 -6.18 -1.61
CA TYR A 117 -3.69 -5.10 -2.00
C TYR A 117 -3.00 -3.85 -2.54
N THR A 118 -1.67 -3.82 -2.64
CA THR A 118 -0.92 -2.74 -3.32
C THR A 118 -0.98 -2.86 -4.85
N LYS A 119 -1.89 -3.65 -5.39
CA LYS A 119 -2.05 -3.84 -6.83
C LYS A 119 -2.74 -2.61 -7.41
N PRO A 120 -2.24 -2.00 -8.51
CA PRO A 120 -2.82 -0.78 -9.08
C PRO A 120 -4.31 -0.90 -9.45
N GLU A 121 -4.79 -2.12 -9.69
CA GLU A 121 -6.18 -2.43 -10.04
C GLU A 121 -7.15 -2.24 -8.87
N PHE A 122 -6.67 -2.12 -7.62
CA PHE A 122 -7.53 -1.83 -6.48
C PHE A 122 -7.65 -0.33 -6.23
N ASP A 123 -8.89 0.17 -6.17
CA ASP A 123 -9.15 1.51 -5.66
C ASP A 123 -8.95 1.57 -4.12
N SER A 124 -8.91 2.80 -3.58
CA SER A 124 -8.70 3.01 -2.14
C SER A 124 -9.78 2.38 -1.27
N ASN A 125 -11.03 2.28 -1.74
CA ASN A 125 -12.12 1.64 -1.01
C ASN A 125 -11.96 0.11 -0.97
N GLN A 126 -11.55 -0.51 -2.08
CA GLN A 126 -11.21 -1.94 -2.11
C GLN A 126 -10.02 -2.24 -1.18
N MET A 127 -9.00 -1.37 -1.17
CA MET A 127 -7.86 -1.51 -0.24
C MET A 127 -8.31 -1.42 1.23
N VAL A 128 -9.26 -0.53 1.57
CA VAL A 128 -9.86 -0.44 2.92
C VAL A 128 -10.47 -1.78 3.32
N GLU A 129 -11.25 -2.40 2.43
CA GLU A 129 -11.91 -3.67 2.71
C GLU A 129 -10.91 -4.78 2.99
N ILE A 130 -9.89 -4.90 2.13
CA ILE A 130 -8.83 -5.91 2.27
C ILE A 130 -8.03 -5.71 3.57
N ARG A 131 -7.59 -4.47 3.85
CA ARG A 131 -6.88 -4.11 5.08
C ARG A 131 -7.73 -4.41 6.31
N SER A 132 -9.01 -4.05 6.28
CA SER A 132 -9.92 -4.27 7.41
C SER A 132 -10.15 -5.76 7.70
N GLY A 133 -10.19 -6.62 6.68
CA GLY A 133 -10.24 -8.07 6.89
C GLY A 133 -9.07 -8.59 7.72
N PHE A 134 -7.85 -8.15 7.44
CA PHE A 134 -6.69 -8.49 8.27
C PHE A 134 -6.77 -7.89 9.68
N LYS A 135 -7.29 -6.66 9.82
CA LYS A 135 -7.54 -6.04 11.13
C LYS A 135 -8.49 -6.87 11.99
N TYR A 136 -9.53 -7.45 11.38
CA TYR A 136 -10.45 -8.40 12.03
C TYR A 136 -9.89 -9.82 12.19
N LYS A 137 -8.60 -10.02 11.89
CA LYS A 137 -7.85 -11.29 11.98
C LYS A 137 -8.39 -12.39 11.06
N LEU A 138 -8.90 -12.03 9.89
CA LEU A 138 -9.11 -13.00 8.82
C LEU A 138 -7.74 -13.51 8.33
N SER A 139 -7.70 -14.80 7.95
CA SER A 139 -6.49 -15.40 7.39
C SER A 139 -6.20 -14.90 5.98
N MET A 140 -4.96 -15.07 5.53
CA MET A 140 -4.57 -14.77 4.14
C MET A 140 -5.49 -15.46 3.12
N GLU A 141 -5.88 -16.71 3.36
CA GLU A 141 -6.78 -17.45 2.49
C GLU A 141 -8.20 -16.87 2.47
N GLN A 142 -8.72 -16.46 3.63
CA GLN A 142 -10.04 -15.82 3.73
C GLN A 142 -10.05 -14.46 3.03
N VAL A 143 -8.98 -13.66 3.17
CA VAL A 143 -8.88 -12.36 2.52
C VAL A 143 -8.74 -12.50 1.00
N LYS A 144 -7.91 -13.44 0.52
CA LYS A 144 -7.79 -13.75 -0.92
C LYS A 144 -9.12 -14.15 -1.58
N LEU A 145 -10.09 -14.63 -0.80
CA LEU A 145 -11.42 -14.99 -1.30
C LEU A 145 -12.15 -13.80 -1.93
N TYR A 146 -12.04 -12.62 -1.32
CA TYR A 146 -12.77 -11.42 -1.76
C TYR A 146 -11.86 -10.31 -2.28
N ALA A 147 -10.55 -10.37 -2.06
CA ALA A 147 -9.55 -9.46 -2.63
C ALA A 147 -9.40 -9.67 -4.15
N LYS A 148 -10.44 -9.35 -4.91
CA LYS A 148 -10.55 -9.52 -6.37
C LYS A 148 -10.99 -8.22 -7.01
N PHE A 149 -10.28 -7.75 -8.03
CA PHE A 149 -10.56 -6.45 -8.66
C PHE A 149 -11.97 -6.42 -9.31
N ASP A 150 -12.49 -7.57 -9.73
CA ASP A 150 -13.87 -7.72 -10.25
C ASP A 150 -14.96 -7.48 -9.20
N PHE A 151 -14.63 -7.46 -7.90
CA PHE A 151 -15.55 -7.13 -6.84
C PHE A 151 -15.43 -5.67 -6.44
N ASN A 152 -16.53 -4.93 -6.47
CA ASN A 152 -16.53 -3.58 -5.91
C ASN A 152 -16.44 -3.63 -4.38
N HIS A 153 -16.10 -2.50 -3.74
CA HIS A 153 -15.92 -2.42 -2.29
C HIS A 153 -17.15 -2.91 -1.49
N LYS A 154 -18.39 -2.68 -1.97
CA LYS A 154 -19.60 -3.17 -1.28
C LYS A 154 -19.70 -4.70 -1.30
N GLN A 155 -19.35 -5.32 -2.41
CA GLN A 155 -19.29 -6.78 -2.51
C GLN A 155 -18.21 -7.35 -1.59
N MET A 156 -17.02 -6.72 -1.57
CA MET A 156 -15.94 -7.08 -0.67
C MET A 156 -16.36 -6.98 0.81
N GLU A 157 -17.00 -5.86 1.18
CA GLU A 157 -17.51 -5.62 2.53
C GLU A 157 -18.50 -6.71 2.96
N GLN A 158 -19.46 -7.08 2.11
CA GLN A 158 -20.43 -8.13 2.40
C GLN A 158 -19.76 -9.49 2.64
N ILE A 159 -18.81 -9.88 1.77
CA ILE A 159 -18.08 -11.15 1.95
C ILE A 159 -17.21 -11.11 3.21
N LYS A 160 -16.52 -9.99 3.44
CA LYS A 160 -15.70 -9.76 4.63
C LYS A 160 -16.52 -9.90 5.90
N ASN A 161 -17.66 -9.21 6.00
CA ASN A 161 -18.53 -9.26 7.18
C ASN A 161 -19.04 -10.68 7.43
N PHE A 162 -19.48 -11.38 6.39
CA PHE A 162 -19.87 -12.79 6.48
C PHE A 162 -18.75 -13.69 7.02
N LEU A 163 -17.51 -13.49 6.56
CA LEU A 163 -16.33 -14.22 7.04
C LEU A 163 -15.97 -13.87 8.49
N VAL A 164 -16.13 -12.60 8.89
CA VAL A 164 -15.89 -12.13 10.27
C VAL A 164 -16.92 -12.73 11.24
N GLU A 165 -18.19 -12.77 10.86
CA GLU A 165 -19.25 -13.41 11.66
C GLU A 165 -19.03 -14.92 11.80
N ASN A 166 -18.42 -15.54 10.79
CA ASN A 166 -18.12 -16.97 10.76
C ASN A 166 -16.65 -17.30 11.10
N LYS A 167 -15.99 -16.42 11.86
CA LYS A 167 -14.59 -16.58 12.25
C LYS A 167 -14.33 -17.93 12.93
N GLY A 168 -13.17 -18.53 12.61
CA GLY A 168 -12.77 -19.85 13.11
C GLY A 168 -13.27 -21.04 12.27
N LYS A 169 -14.15 -20.82 11.28
CA LYS A 169 -14.51 -21.85 10.30
C LYS A 169 -13.65 -21.72 9.03
N SER A 170 -13.20 -22.84 8.48
CA SER A 170 -12.55 -22.84 7.17
C SER A 170 -13.55 -22.48 6.06
N ILE A 171 -13.06 -21.88 4.98
CA ILE A 171 -13.89 -21.52 3.82
C ILE A 171 -14.56 -22.75 3.20
N ASP A 172 -13.92 -23.92 3.22
CA ASP A 172 -14.48 -25.17 2.72
C ASP A 172 -15.65 -25.67 3.58
N LYS A 173 -15.52 -25.55 4.91
CA LYS A 173 -16.59 -25.95 5.85
C LYS A 173 -17.80 -25.05 5.65
N LEU A 174 -17.59 -23.74 5.50
CA LEU A 174 -18.65 -22.78 5.22
C LEU A 174 -19.34 -23.07 3.89
N TYR A 175 -18.57 -23.28 2.82
CA TYR A 175 -19.12 -23.60 1.51
C TYR A 175 -20.00 -24.85 1.55
N LYS A 176 -19.54 -25.94 2.18
CA LYS A 176 -20.33 -27.17 2.33
C LYS A 176 -21.64 -26.94 3.11
N GLN A 177 -21.60 -26.13 4.17
CA GLN A 177 -22.78 -25.80 4.97
C GLN A 177 -23.81 -25.00 4.17
N ILE A 178 -23.35 -24.01 3.41
CA ILE A 178 -24.23 -23.10 2.65
C ILE A 178 -24.76 -23.77 1.40
N LYS A 179 -23.95 -24.58 0.70
CA LYS A 179 -24.32 -25.21 -0.58
C LYS A 179 -25.68 -25.91 -0.53
N ASN A 180 -25.95 -26.60 0.57
CA ASN A 180 -27.16 -27.42 0.75
C ASN A 180 -28.36 -26.63 1.32
N LYS A 181 -28.23 -25.34 1.64
CA LYS A 181 -29.35 -24.52 2.10
C LYS A 181 -30.32 -24.25 0.95
N THR A 182 -31.62 -24.38 1.21
CA THR A 182 -32.69 -24.06 0.25
C THR A 182 -32.91 -22.55 0.13
N ASP A 183 -32.94 -21.84 1.25
CA ASP A 183 -33.02 -20.39 1.31
C ASP A 183 -31.66 -19.82 1.75
N LYS A 184 -31.02 -19.05 0.87
CA LYS A 184 -29.67 -18.51 1.06
C LYS A 184 -29.75 -16.99 1.07
N THR A 185 -29.08 -16.36 2.03
CA THR A 185 -29.00 -14.89 2.05
C THR A 185 -28.21 -14.35 0.85
N LYS A 186 -28.26 -13.02 0.65
CA LYS A 186 -27.47 -12.35 -0.39
C LYS A 186 -25.96 -12.53 -0.14
N GLU A 187 -25.54 -12.43 1.12
CA GLU A 187 -24.16 -12.61 1.56
C GLU A 187 -23.68 -14.04 1.31
N GLU A 188 -24.54 -15.03 1.59
CA GLU A 188 -24.24 -16.43 1.33
C GLU A 188 -24.07 -16.71 -0.17
N HIS A 189 -24.96 -16.18 -1.02
CA HIS A 189 -24.80 -16.26 -2.47
C HIS A 189 -23.48 -15.64 -2.94
N LEU A 190 -23.13 -14.47 -2.40
CA LEU A 190 -21.93 -13.77 -2.79
C LEU A 190 -20.65 -14.48 -2.31
N PHE A 191 -20.65 -15.01 -1.09
CA PHE A 191 -19.58 -15.87 -0.57
C PHE A 191 -19.40 -17.13 -1.43
N MET A 192 -20.49 -17.80 -1.82
CA MET A 192 -20.43 -18.98 -2.68
C MET A 192 -19.80 -18.65 -4.04
N LYS A 193 -20.22 -17.54 -4.66
CA LYS A 193 -19.62 -17.05 -5.91
C LYS A 193 -18.11 -16.78 -5.74
N ALA A 194 -17.72 -16.10 -4.66
CA ALA A 194 -16.32 -15.81 -4.37
C ALA A 194 -15.48 -17.09 -4.19
N TYR A 195 -16.03 -18.08 -3.48
CA TYR A 195 -15.42 -19.39 -3.29
C TYR A 195 -15.25 -20.17 -4.60
N GLU A 196 -16.28 -20.24 -5.44
CA GLU A 196 -16.19 -20.93 -6.73
C GLU A 196 -15.14 -20.31 -7.64
N LEU A 197 -15.05 -18.96 -7.67
CA LEU A 197 -13.99 -18.26 -8.40
C LEU A 197 -12.61 -18.58 -7.84
N HIS A 198 -12.43 -18.62 -6.52
CA HIS A 198 -11.17 -18.98 -5.87
C HIS A 198 -10.72 -20.40 -6.19
N ILE A 199 -11.64 -21.36 -6.23
CA ILE A 199 -11.35 -22.73 -6.64
C ILE A 199 -10.93 -22.79 -8.11
N LYS A 200 -11.63 -22.09 -9.01
CA LYS A 200 -11.26 -21.99 -10.43
C LYS A 200 -9.86 -21.42 -10.61
N GLU A 201 -9.53 -20.31 -9.93
CA GLU A 201 -8.20 -19.69 -9.98
C GLU A 201 -7.10 -20.63 -9.48
N LYS A 202 -7.32 -21.35 -8.37
CA LYS A 202 -6.38 -22.36 -7.86
C LYS A 202 -6.16 -23.49 -8.87
N MET A 203 -7.22 -23.98 -9.51
CA MET A 203 -7.12 -25.02 -10.55
C MET A 203 -6.33 -24.51 -11.76
N CYS A 204 -6.64 -23.31 -12.26
CA CYS A 204 -5.93 -22.70 -13.39
C CYS A 204 -4.43 -22.54 -13.11
N LYS A 205 -4.05 -22.03 -11.93
CA LYS A 205 -2.63 -21.89 -11.53
C LYS A 205 -1.91 -23.23 -11.54
N LYS A 206 -2.52 -24.27 -10.97
CA LYS A 206 -1.94 -25.62 -10.95
C LYS A 206 -1.75 -26.19 -12.37
N ILE A 207 -2.66 -25.92 -13.29
CA ILE A 207 -2.53 -26.33 -14.69
C ILE A 207 -1.35 -25.60 -15.35
N VAL A 208 -1.22 -24.28 -15.16
CA VAL A 208 -0.11 -23.49 -15.71
C VAL A 208 1.24 -23.97 -15.17
N GLU A 209 1.36 -24.17 -13.86
CA GLU A 209 2.60 -24.68 -13.23
C GLU A 209 3.00 -26.05 -13.79
N ASN A 210 2.04 -26.95 -13.99
CA ASN A 210 2.30 -28.25 -14.60
C ASN A 210 2.78 -28.13 -16.05
N ILE A 211 2.18 -27.23 -16.84
CA ILE A 211 2.61 -26.99 -18.23
C ILE A 211 4.04 -26.45 -18.26
N GLU A 212 4.36 -25.44 -17.44
CA GLU A 212 5.71 -24.85 -17.38
C GLU A 212 6.79 -25.86 -17.02
N GLN A 213 6.49 -26.81 -16.12
CA GLN A 213 7.40 -27.89 -15.74
C GLN A 213 7.62 -28.92 -16.86
N THR A 214 6.69 -29.04 -17.80
CA THR A 214 6.75 -30.01 -18.92
C THR A 214 7.33 -29.43 -20.21
N LEU A 215 7.51 -28.11 -20.30
CA LEU A 215 8.09 -27.47 -21.49
C LEU A 215 9.61 -27.73 -21.58
N PRO A 216 10.12 -28.16 -22.75
CA PRO A 216 11.57 -28.34 -22.93
C PRO A 216 12.30 -26.99 -22.78
N LYS A 217 13.35 -26.95 -21.96
CA LYS A 217 14.20 -25.77 -21.79
C LYS A 217 14.76 -25.35 -23.14
N ARG A 218 14.48 -24.11 -23.59
CA ARG A 218 15.01 -23.59 -24.85
C ARG A 218 16.55 -23.70 -24.84
N PRO A 219 17.17 -24.27 -25.88
CA PRO A 219 18.63 -24.31 -25.96
C PRO A 219 19.16 -22.87 -26.01
N LYS A 220 20.13 -22.56 -25.15
CA LYS A 220 20.86 -21.29 -25.19
C LYS A 220 21.64 -21.24 -26.50
N ILE A 221 21.18 -20.48 -27.48
CA ILE A 221 21.95 -20.17 -28.68
C ILE A 221 23.12 -19.30 -28.22
N LYS A 222 24.32 -19.90 -28.08
CA LYS A 222 25.56 -19.14 -27.96
C LYS A 222 25.88 -18.58 -29.35
N MET A 223 25.63 -17.30 -29.59
CA MET A 223 26.27 -16.59 -30.70
C MET A 223 27.78 -16.58 -30.44
N LYS A 224 28.55 -17.29 -31.27
CA LYS A 224 29.99 -17.06 -31.38
C LYS A 224 30.17 -15.75 -32.14
N LEU A 225 30.75 -14.75 -31.48
CA LEU A 225 31.40 -13.62 -32.13
C LEU A 225 32.75 -14.08 -32.70
#